data_AF-A0A952LA21-F1
#
_entry.id   AF-A0A952LA21-F1
#
_cell.length_a   1.000
_cell.length_b   1.000
_cell.length_c   1.000
_cell.angle_alpha   90.00
_cell.angle_beta   90.00
_cell.angle_gamma   90.00
#
_symmetry.space_group_name_H-M   'P 1'
#
loop_
_entity.id
_entity.type
_entity.pdbx_description
1 polymer ?
#
loop_
_entity_poly.entity_id
_entity_poly.type
_entity_poly.pdbx_seq_one_letter_code
_entity_poly.pdbx_strand_id
1 'polypeptide(L)'
;MRTLTRRRPRAHATRLPLFAPAALTVALLALAGCSATPTARPVAAQSTSVAAPVAGTARQNADPIDAVAIGDSIAFGKGVTASEAWPAILSASHGWRLTDLAVSGSGFVKPGWNGATYRGQVDAALRLHPQVILLAATR
;
A
#
# COMPACT_ATOMS: atom_id res chain seq x y z
N MET A 1 -42.08 -60.54 -33.89
CA MET A 1 -43.14 -59.81 -33.17
C MET A 1 -42.55 -59.33 -31.83
N ARG A 2 -42.00 -58.11 -31.77
CA ARG A 2 -41.44 -57.50 -30.55
C ARG A 2 -41.91 -56.05 -30.48
N THR A 3 -42.64 -55.73 -29.42
CA THR A 3 -43.41 -54.51 -29.21
C THR A 3 -42.50 -53.38 -28.70
N LEU A 4 -42.41 -52.27 -29.44
CA LEU A 4 -41.70 -51.06 -29.02
C LEU A 4 -42.63 -50.18 -28.16
N THR A 5 -42.34 -50.04 -26.87
CA THR A 5 -43.06 -49.13 -25.97
C THR A 5 -42.39 -47.75 -25.96
N ARG A 6 -43.08 -46.76 -26.51
CA ARG A 6 -42.64 -45.36 -26.61
C ARG A 6 -42.97 -44.64 -25.29
N ARG A 7 -41.97 -44.26 -24.48
CA ARG A 7 -42.18 -43.37 -23.32
C ARG A 7 -42.15 -41.90 -23.78
N ARG A 8 -43.21 -41.14 -23.48
CA ARG A 8 -43.24 -39.68 -23.63
C ARG A 8 -42.53 -39.02 -22.45
N PRO A 9 -41.72 -37.96 -22.65
CA PRO A 9 -41.21 -37.16 -21.55
C PRO A 9 -42.32 -36.26 -20.99
N ARG A 10 -42.42 -36.20 -19.66
CA ARG A 10 -43.27 -35.24 -18.94
C ARG A 10 -42.57 -33.88 -18.94
N ALA A 11 -43.28 -32.82 -19.32
CA ALA A 11 -42.81 -31.46 -19.18
C ALA A 11 -42.63 -31.12 -17.69
N HIS A 12 -41.40 -30.78 -17.29
CA HIS A 12 -41.14 -30.23 -15.96
C HIS A 12 -41.51 -28.75 -15.97
N ALA A 13 -42.67 -28.43 -15.42
CA ALA A 13 -43.03 -27.05 -15.09
C ALA A 13 -42.09 -26.54 -13.99
N THR A 14 -41.17 -25.64 -14.37
CA THR A 14 -40.22 -24.99 -13.46
C THR A 14 -40.99 -23.96 -12.64
N ARG A 15 -41.36 -24.31 -11.40
CA ARG A 15 -41.83 -23.34 -10.41
C ARG A 15 -40.61 -22.55 -9.92
N LEU A 16 -40.43 -21.33 -10.41
CA LEU A 16 -39.46 -20.39 -9.86
C LEU A 16 -39.87 -20.03 -8.42
N PRO A 17 -39.03 -20.29 -7.41
CA PRO A 17 -39.35 -19.93 -6.03
C PRO A 17 -39.21 -18.42 -5.82
N LEU A 18 -40.27 -17.82 -5.25
CA LEU A 18 -40.42 -16.40 -4.85
C LEU A 18 -39.48 -15.94 -3.72
N PHE A 19 -38.31 -16.56 -3.55
CA PHE A 19 -37.35 -16.21 -2.49
C PHE A 19 -36.22 -15.25 -2.93
N ALA A 20 -36.26 -14.77 -4.18
CA ALA A 20 -35.28 -13.83 -4.71
C ALA A 20 -35.15 -12.47 -3.96
N PRO A 21 -36.20 -11.85 -3.38
CA PRO A 21 -36.01 -10.51 -2.79
C PRO A 21 -35.34 -10.54 -1.40
N ALA A 22 -35.45 -11.66 -0.67
CA ALA A 22 -34.86 -11.79 0.67
C ALA A 22 -33.34 -12.05 0.62
N ALA A 23 -32.87 -12.83 -0.35
CA ALA A 23 -31.44 -13.08 -0.53
C ALA A 23 -30.68 -11.82 -0.99
N LEU A 24 -31.31 -10.98 -1.82
CA LEU A 24 -30.69 -9.74 -2.32
C LEU A 24 -30.54 -8.68 -1.21
N THR A 25 -31.49 -8.58 -0.29
CA THR A 25 -31.44 -7.63 0.83
C THR A 25 -30.37 -8.01 1.86
N VAL A 26 -30.19 -9.30 2.17
CA VAL A 26 -29.10 -9.77 3.04
C VAL A 26 -27.72 -9.52 2.41
N ALA A 27 -27.58 -9.75 1.10
CA ALA A 27 -26.33 -9.47 0.38
C ALA A 27 -25.96 -7.98 0.38
N LEU A 28 -26.94 -7.08 0.24
CA LEU A 28 -26.70 -5.62 0.29
C LEU A 28 -26.32 -5.13 1.70
N LEU A 29 -26.92 -5.70 2.76
CA LEU A 29 -26.56 -5.39 4.15
C LEU A 29 -25.16 -5.87 4.51
N ALA A 30 -24.70 -6.99 3.95
CA ALA A 30 -23.35 -7.51 4.19
C ALA A 30 -22.24 -6.62 3.60
N LEU A 31 -22.51 -5.87 2.53
CA LEU A 31 -21.53 -4.93 1.93
C LEU A 31 -21.41 -3.61 2.71
N ALA A 32 -22.44 -3.20 3.46
CA ALA A 32 -22.44 -1.95 4.21
C ALA A 32 -21.54 -1.98 5.47
N GLY A 33 -21.10 -3.17 5.90
CA GLY A 33 -20.26 -3.35 7.09
C GLY A 33 -18.76 -3.09 6.86
N CYS A 34 -18.28 -3.03 5.61
CA CYS A 34 -16.84 -2.94 5.31
C CYS A 34 -16.27 -1.51 5.31
N SER A 35 -17.08 -0.48 5.57
CA SER A 35 -16.66 0.93 5.50
C SER A 35 -16.31 1.55 6.85
N ALA A 36 -16.50 0.83 7.96
CA ALA A 36 -16.15 1.32 9.30
C ALA A 36 -14.63 1.27 9.53
N THR A 37 -13.88 2.06 8.77
CA THR A 37 -12.50 2.40 9.11
C THR A 37 -12.55 3.41 10.26
N PRO A 38 -11.94 3.13 11.42
CA PRO A 38 -11.80 4.13 12.46
C PRO A 38 -11.10 5.35 11.87
N THR A 39 -11.74 6.52 11.90
CA THR A 39 -11.06 7.77 11.59
C THR A 39 -9.94 7.94 12.61
N ALA A 40 -8.70 7.67 12.21
CA ALA A 40 -7.54 7.97 13.01
C ALA A 40 -7.51 9.48 13.24
N ARG A 41 -7.79 9.92 14.46
CA ARG A 41 -7.65 11.32 14.83
C ARG A 41 -6.19 11.71 14.61
N PRO A 42 -5.87 12.71 13.77
CA PRO A 42 -4.50 13.13 13.58
C PRO A 42 -3.98 13.62 14.94
N VAL A 43 -3.02 12.89 15.52
CA VAL A 43 -2.23 13.41 16.62
C VAL A 43 -1.46 14.60 16.04
N ALA A 44 -1.71 15.79 16.55
CA ALA A 44 -0.94 16.98 16.19
C ALA A 44 0.53 16.65 16.40
N ALA A 45 1.31 16.67 15.33
CA ALA A 45 2.75 16.54 15.44
C ALA A 45 3.24 17.70 16.31
N GLN A 46 3.85 17.41 17.46
CA GLN A 46 4.66 18.40 18.15
C GLN A 46 5.83 18.70 17.22
N SER A 47 5.81 19.88 16.61
CA SER A 47 6.89 20.36 15.76
C SER A 47 8.12 20.61 16.63
N THR A 48 8.94 19.59 16.86
CA THR A 48 10.34 19.81 17.21
C THR A 48 10.99 20.43 15.97
N SER A 49 11.33 21.72 16.03
CA SER A 49 12.07 22.38 14.97
C SER A 49 13.47 21.77 14.90
N VAL A 50 13.64 20.78 14.02
CA VAL A 50 14.97 20.36 13.58
C VAL A 50 15.42 21.42 12.58
N ALA A 51 16.58 22.05 12.83
CA ALA A 51 17.15 22.99 11.88
C ALA A 51 17.28 22.30 10.51
N ALA A 52 16.68 22.89 9.48
CA ALA A 52 16.84 22.40 8.12
C ALA A 52 18.34 22.44 7.77
N PRO A 53 18.86 21.44 7.02
CA PRO A 53 20.20 21.54 6.47
C PRO A 53 20.29 22.82 5.67
N VAL A 54 21.36 23.59 5.89
CA VAL A 54 21.65 24.77 5.07
C VAL A 54 21.73 24.29 3.62
N ALA A 55 20.85 24.77 2.75
CA ALA A 55 20.87 24.42 1.34
C ALA A 55 22.22 24.85 0.77
N GLY A 56 23.11 23.88 0.53
CA GLY A 56 24.36 24.13 -0.17
C GLY A 56 24.04 24.71 -1.54
N THR A 57 24.78 25.74 -1.94
CA THR A 57 24.70 26.32 -3.30
C THR A 57 24.67 25.20 -4.33
N ALA A 58 23.59 25.13 -5.12
CA ALA A 58 23.39 24.13 -6.16
C ALA A 58 24.62 24.11 -7.08
N ARG A 59 25.45 23.07 -6.91
CA ARG A 59 26.64 22.87 -7.72
C ARG A 59 26.16 22.37 -9.07
N GLN A 60 26.19 23.26 -10.06
CA GLN A 60 25.70 23.05 -11.44
C GLN A 60 26.40 21.90 -12.21
N ASN A 61 27.36 21.21 -11.57
CA ASN A 61 28.10 20.05 -12.09
C ASN A 61 28.41 19.01 -10.99
N ALA A 62 27.55 18.88 -9.96
CA ALA A 62 27.69 17.81 -8.97
C ALA A 62 27.09 16.51 -9.48
N ASP A 63 27.70 15.38 -9.12
CA ASP A 63 27.08 14.06 -9.25
C ASP A 63 25.66 14.08 -8.63
N PRO A 64 24.72 13.25 -9.14
CA PRO A 64 23.39 13.13 -8.56
C PRO A 64 23.47 12.84 -7.06
N ILE A 65 22.68 13.57 -6.28
CA ILE A 65 22.48 13.31 -4.85
C ILE A 65 21.89 11.90 -4.68
N ASP A 66 22.49 11.08 -3.83
CA ASP A 66 21.92 9.79 -3.44
C ASP A 66 20.91 9.97 -2.32
N ALA A 67 19.70 9.52 -2.60
CA ALA A 67 18.59 9.50 -1.65
C ALA A 67 18.22 8.04 -1.34
N VAL A 68 17.89 7.77 -0.07
CA VAL A 68 17.38 6.48 0.36
C VAL A 68 16.01 6.65 1.00
N ALA A 69 15.00 5.93 0.51
CA ALA A 69 13.69 5.85 1.15
C ALA A 69 13.65 4.69 2.16
N ILE A 70 13.13 4.97 3.36
CA ILE A 70 12.85 3.99 4.41
C ILE A 70 11.41 4.17 4.92
N GLY A 71 10.84 3.09 5.42
CA GLY A 71 9.50 3.09 5.99
C GLY A 71 8.74 1.78 5.78
N ASP A 72 7.43 1.92 5.72
CA ASP A 72 6.49 0.82 5.52
C ASP A 72 5.90 0.81 4.09
N SER A 73 4.73 0.18 3.91
CA SER A 73 4.04 0.14 2.63
C SER A 73 3.68 1.50 2.02
N ILE A 74 3.54 2.53 2.83
CA ILE A 74 3.28 3.90 2.36
C ILE A 74 4.56 4.49 1.74
N ALA A 75 5.73 4.16 2.29
CA ALA A 75 7.00 4.70 1.81
C ALA A 75 7.31 4.23 0.37
N PHE A 76 7.16 2.94 0.05
CA PHE A 76 7.37 2.46 -1.32
C PHE A 76 6.17 2.65 -2.27
N GLY A 77 5.08 3.26 -1.80
CA GLY A 77 3.90 3.53 -2.63
C GLY A 77 3.04 2.30 -2.94
N LYS A 78 2.74 1.47 -1.93
CA LYS A 78 1.84 0.32 -2.12
C LYS A 78 0.50 0.76 -2.72
N GLY A 79 0.17 0.20 -3.89
CA GLY A 79 -1.07 0.50 -4.61
C GLY A 79 -0.90 1.47 -5.78
N VAL A 80 0.30 1.99 -6.02
CA VAL A 80 0.64 2.79 -7.21
C VAL A 80 1.85 2.18 -7.93
N THR A 81 2.16 2.68 -9.13
CA THR A 81 3.39 2.28 -9.83
C THR A 81 4.63 2.87 -9.14
N ALA A 82 5.81 2.28 -9.38
CA ALA A 82 7.05 2.74 -8.77
C ALA A 82 7.37 4.23 -9.08
N SER A 83 7.01 4.71 -10.27
CA SER A 83 7.18 6.12 -10.67
C SER A 83 6.19 7.08 -9.99
N GLU A 84 5.08 6.58 -9.47
CA GLU A 84 4.05 7.36 -8.79
C GLU A 84 4.22 7.36 -7.26
N ALA A 85 5.12 6.54 -6.74
CA ALA A 85 5.46 6.57 -5.33
C ALA A 85 6.07 7.93 -4.97
N TRP A 86 5.65 8.51 -3.85
CA TRP A 86 6.06 9.87 -3.46
C TRP A 86 7.59 10.07 -3.37
N PRO A 87 8.44 9.09 -2.95
CA PRO A 87 9.89 9.29 -2.95
C PRO A 87 10.45 9.36 -4.37
N ALA A 88 9.85 8.62 -5.32
CA ALA A 88 10.24 8.64 -6.72
C ALA A 88 9.88 9.98 -7.37
N ILE A 89 8.68 10.51 -7.09
CA ILE A 89 8.26 11.84 -7.55
C ILE A 89 9.20 12.92 -7.03
N LEU A 90 9.52 12.90 -5.73
CA LEU A 90 10.44 13.85 -5.10
C LEU A 90 11.86 13.75 -5.68
N SER A 91 12.36 12.53 -5.84
CA SER A 91 13.70 12.30 -6.38
C SER A 91 13.80 12.76 -7.83
N ALA A 92 12.78 12.48 -8.64
CA ALA A 92 12.70 12.97 -10.01
C ALA A 92 12.66 14.51 -10.07
N SER A 93 11.89 15.18 -9.20
CA SER A 93 11.83 16.65 -9.19
C SER A 93 13.14 17.33 -8.79
N HIS A 94 14.00 16.62 -8.06
CA HIS A 94 15.31 17.14 -7.62
C HIS A 94 16.52 16.55 -8.35
N GLY A 95 16.32 15.64 -9.31
CA GLY A 95 17.42 14.95 -10.00
C GLY A 95 18.23 14.02 -9.09
N TRP A 96 17.61 13.45 -8.06
CA TRP A 96 18.27 12.52 -7.12
C TRP A 96 18.26 11.09 -7.64
N ARG A 97 19.27 10.30 -7.26
CA ARG A 97 19.30 8.85 -7.44
C ARG A 97 18.69 8.19 -6.21
N LEU A 98 17.56 7.53 -6.39
CA LEU A 98 16.80 6.93 -5.29
C LEU A 98 17.10 5.43 -5.12
N THR A 99 17.36 5.01 -3.88
CA THR A 99 17.28 3.61 -3.44
C THR A 99 16.11 3.44 -2.48
N ASP A 100 15.22 2.50 -2.73
CA ASP A 100 14.10 2.21 -1.84
C ASP A 100 14.42 0.99 -0.94
N LEU A 101 14.46 1.21 0.37
CA LEU A 101 14.66 0.18 1.40
C LEU A 101 13.40 -0.01 2.27
N ALA A 102 12.27 0.59 1.90
CA ALA A 102 11.04 0.44 2.65
C ALA A 102 10.50 -0.99 2.56
N VAL A 103 9.90 -1.43 3.65
CA VAL A 103 9.40 -2.81 3.78
C VAL A 103 8.02 -2.79 4.42
N SER A 104 7.05 -3.39 3.72
CA SER A 104 5.69 -3.57 4.21
C SER A 104 5.65 -4.07 5.66
N GLY A 105 4.85 -3.38 6.48
CA GLY A 105 4.59 -3.76 7.87
C GLY A 105 5.71 -3.45 8.87
N SER A 106 6.83 -2.89 8.41
CA SER A 106 7.89 -2.44 9.32
C SER A 106 7.41 -1.27 10.17
N GLY A 107 7.88 -1.24 11.41
CA GLY A 107 7.69 -0.11 12.32
C GLY A 107 8.95 0.12 13.16
N PHE A 108 8.83 1.03 14.12
CA PHE A 108 9.92 1.32 15.06
C PHE A 108 10.35 0.09 15.87
N VAL A 109 9.37 -0.66 16.38
CA VAL A 109 9.58 -1.87 17.20
C VAL A 109 9.01 -3.14 16.57
N LYS A 110 8.25 -3.00 15.47
CA LYS A 110 7.61 -4.11 14.79
C LYS A 110 8.42 -4.51 13.54
N PRO A 111 8.84 -5.78 13.44
CA PRO A 111 9.44 -6.29 12.21
C PRO A 111 8.45 -6.25 11.04
N GLY A 112 8.94 -5.82 9.87
CA GLY A 112 8.22 -5.95 8.61
C GLY A 112 8.28 -7.36 8.04
N TRP A 113 7.77 -7.51 6.82
CA TRP A 113 7.68 -8.82 6.17
C TRP A 113 9.02 -9.51 5.92
N ASN A 114 10.13 -8.77 5.86
CA ASN A 114 11.47 -9.33 5.75
C ASN A 114 12.21 -9.44 7.10
N GLY A 115 11.52 -9.18 8.21
CA GLY A 115 12.09 -9.21 9.56
C GLY A 115 12.81 -7.93 10.01
N ALA A 116 12.98 -6.93 9.13
CA ALA A 116 13.62 -5.67 9.50
C ALA A 116 12.65 -4.72 10.22
N THR A 117 13.13 -4.02 11.25
CA THR A 117 12.47 -2.83 11.82
C THR A 117 13.00 -1.56 11.13
N TYR A 118 12.44 -0.39 11.43
CA TYR A 118 13.00 0.88 10.97
C TYR A 118 14.46 1.06 11.39
N ARG A 119 14.88 0.55 12.56
CA ARG A 119 16.30 0.57 12.95
C ARG A 119 17.17 -0.20 11.96
N GLY A 120 16.75 -1.41 11.57
CA GLY A 120 17.48 -2.19 10.56
C GLY A 120 17.52 -1.53 9.19
N GLN A 121 16.46 -0.82 8.80
CA GLN A 121 16.43 -0.03 7.57
C GLN A 121 17.39 1.18 7.64
N VAL A 122 17.45 1.89 8.77
CA VAL A 122 18.42 2.97 8.99
C VAL A 122 19.85 2.45 8.90
N ASP A 123 20.15 1.33 9.58
CA ASP A 123 21.47 0.71 9.51
C ASP A 123 21.86 0.35 8.07
N ALA A 124 20.89 -0.11 7.26
CA ALA A 124 21.09 -0.40 5.84
C ALA A 124 21.28 0.87 5.00
N ALA A 125 20.48 1.91 5.23
CA ALA A 125 20.60 3.19 4.55
C ALA A 125 21.98 3.83 4.80
N LEU A 126 22.46 3.84 6.04
CA LEU A 126 23.75 4.45 6.39
C LEU A 126 24.94 3.77 5.70
N ARG A 127 24.86 2.47 5.38
CA ARG A 127 25.90 1.77 4.61
C ARG A 127 25.98 2.21 3.14
N LEU A 128 24.92 2.84 2.63
CA LEU A 128 24.89 3.40 1.27
C LEU A 128 25.48 4.81 1.20
N HIS A 129 25.86 5.40 2.35
CA HIS A 129 26.36 6.76 2.46
C HIS A 129 25.50 7.83 1.74
N PRO A 130 24.16 7.82 1.88
CA PRO A 130 23.31 8.76 1.17
C PRO A 130 23.48 10.16 1.74
N GLN A 131 23.29 11.15 0.88
CA GLN A 131 23.17 12.55 1.29
C GLN A 131 21.79 12.85 1.90
N VAL A 132 20.75 12.09 1.51
CA VAL A 132 19.37 12.30 1.96
C VAL A 132 18.73 10.97 2.36
N ILE A 133 18.07 10.94 3.53
CA ILE A 133 17.20 9.83 3.93
C ILE A 133 15.76 10.34 4.00
N LEU A 134 14.89 9.72 3.22
CA LEU A 134 13.45 9.97 3.16
C LEU A 134 12.74 8.96 4.06
N LEU A 135 12.15 9.44 5.17
CA LEU A 135 11.44 8.59 6.13
C LEU A 135 9.94 8.86 6.08
N ALA A 136 9.15 7.83 5.78
CA ALA A 136 7.73 7.80 6.08
C ALA A 136 7.45 6.71 7.11
N ALA A 137 6.99 7.16 8.28
CA ALA A 137 6.70 6.29 9.41
C ALA A 137 5.24 6.49 9.86
N THR A 138 4.55 5.38 10.07
CA THR A 138 3.24 5.37 10.72
C THR A 138 3.34 4.81 12.14
N ARG A 139 2.35 5.16 12.97
CA ARG A 139 2.33 4.86 14.42
C ARG A 139 1.89 3.44 14.68
#